data_AF-A0A965VA83-F1
#
_entry.id   AF-A0A965VA83-F1
#
_cell.length_a   1.000
_cell.length_b   1.000
_cell.length_c   1.000
_cell.angle_alpha   90.00
_cell.angle_beta   90.00
_cell.angle_gamma   90.00
#
_symmetry.space_group_name_H-M   'P 1'
#
loop_
_entity.id
_entity.type
_entity.pdbx_description
1 polymer ?
#
loop_
_entity_poly.entity_id
_entity_poly.type
_entity_poly.pdbx_seq_one_letter_code
_entity_poly.pdbx_strand_id
1 'polypeptide(L)'
;MDVSHILENLNDPQREAVTSEDKSLLVLAGAGSGKTRVLVHRIAWNVEAMGLNPSSIMAVTFTNKAAQEMQSRIQELLQSPAGDMWCGTFHGLAHRTLKRFHKEAGLISGFTILDSDDQLRIIKRLVKEAGLDDGAWPP
;
A
#
# COMPACT_ATOMS: atom_id res chain seq x y z
N MET A 1 -4.55 28.36 6.37
CA MET A 1 -5.59 27.33 6.45
C MET A 1 -5.59 26.79 7.86
N ASP A 2 -6.76 26.61 8.46
CA ASP A 2 -6.88 26.01 9.79
C ASP A 2 -6.73 24.48 9.67
N VAL A 3 -5.61 23.95 10.17
CA VAL A 3 -5.28 22.52 10.15
C VAL A 3 -5.53 21.86 11.52
N SER A 4 -6.19 22.55 12.44
CA SER A 4 -6.41 22.08 13.81
C SER A 4 -7.15 20.73 13.84
N HIS A 5 -8.13 20.56 12.96
CA HIS A 5 -8.91 19.32 12.83
C HIS A 5 -8.06 18.07 12.52
N ILE A 6 -6.89 18.24 11.87
CA ILE A 6 -5.93 17.15 11.62
C ILE A 6 -5.25 16.73 12.91
N LEU A 7 -5.04 17.63 13.87
CA LEU A 7 -4.35 17.27 15.11
C LEU A 7 -5.32 16.99 16.26
N GLU A 8 -6.58 17.37 16.11
CA GLU A 8 -7.63 17.11 17.09
C GLU A 8 -7.70 15.62 17.48
N ASN A 9 -7.84 15.39 18.78
CA ASN A 9 -7.94 14.07 19.40
C ASN A 9 -6.67 13.18 19.31
N LEU A 10 -5.52 13.70 18.86
CA LEU A 10 -4.22 13.00 18.97
C LEU A 10 -3.58 13.27 20.34
N ASN A 11 -2.95 12.24 20.93
CA ASN A 11 -2.10 12.42 22.10
C ASN A 11 -0.70 12.96 21.71
N ASP A 12 0.11 13.35 22.68
CA ASP A 12 1.38 14.04 22.39
C ASP A 12 2.34 13.22 21.50
N PRO A 13 2.58 11.91 21.75
CA PRO A 13 3.43 11.11 20.86
C PRO A 13 2.86 10.96 19.43
N GLN A 14 1.53 10.89 19.30
CA GLN A 14 0.90 10.83 17.98
C GLN A 14 1.03 12.16 17.24
N ARG A 15 0.88 13.30 17.94
CA ARG A 15 1.07 14.63 17.35
C ARG A 15 2.51 14.80 16.87
N GLU A 16 3.48 14.46 17.70
CA GLU A 16 4.90 14.48 17.34
C GLU A 16 5.19 13.64 16.08
N ALA A 17 4.65 12.42 16.03
CA ALA A 17 4.80 11.55 14.86
C ALA A 17 4.08 12.09 13.61
N VAL A 18 2.97 12.82 13.75
CA VAL A 18 2.24 13.43 12.62
C VAL A 18 2.96 14.67 12.09
N THR A 19 3.51 15.50 12.98
CA THR A 19 4.09 16.81 12.62
C THR A 19 5.61 16.78 12.44
N SER A 20 6.28 15.65 12.69
CA SER A 20 7.75 15.54 12.53
C SER A 20 8.18 15.86 11.09
N GLU A 21 9.15 16.78 10.99
CA GLU A 21 9.80 17.23 9.75
C GLU A 21 10.91 16.27 9.26
N ASP A 22 11.13 15.15 9.97
CA ASP A 22 12.16 14.20 9.61
C ASP A 22 11.88 13.57 8.25
N LYS A 23 12.92 13.50 7.42
CA LYS A 23 12.87 12.82 6.11
C LYS A 23 12.62 11.31 6.23
N SER A 24 13.00 10.71 7.35
CA SER A 24 12.84 9.29 7.62
C SER A 24 12.49 9.12 9.10
N LEU A 25 11.30 8.56 9.35
CA LEU A 25 10.76 8.40 10.69
C LEU A 25 10.29 6.95 10.89
N LEU A 26 10.70 6.34 12.00
CA LEU A 26 10.22 5.04 12.45
C LEU A 26 9.32 5.23 13.67
N VAL A 27 8.04 4.88 13.55
CA VAL A 27 7.07 4.92 14.66
C VAL A 27 6.84 3.51 15.20
N LEU A 28 7.42 3.22 16.37
CA LEU A 28 7.20 1.97 17.09
C LEU A 28 5.95 2.08 17.96
N ALA A 29 5.02 1.13 17.82
CA ALA A 29 3.70 1.28 18.41
C ALA A 29 3.03 -0.08 18.70
N GLY A 30 2.57 -0.23 19.94
CA GLY A 30 1.86 -1.42 20.42
C GLY A 30 0.50 -1.65 19.78
N ALA A 31 -0.11 -2.80 20.05
CA ALA A 31 -1.50 -3.05 19.65
C ALA A 31 -2.43 -1.98 20.27
N GLY A 32 -3.43 -1.52 19.51
CA GLY A 32 -4.40 -0.52 19.98
C GLY A 32 -3.89 0.92 20.11
N SER A 33 -2.60 1.22 19.88
CA SER A 33 -2.04 2.56 20.09
C SER A 33 -2.36 3.60 18.99
N GLY A 34 -3.21 3.25 18.02
CA GLY A 34 -3.59 4.16 16.94
C GLY A 34 -2.60 4.29 15.78
N LYS A 35 -1.79 3.25 15.47
CA LYS A 35 -0.84 3.27 14.33
C LYS A 35 -1.43 3.77 13.02
N THR A 36 -2.54 3.16 12.59
CA THR A 36 -3.22 3.54 11.35
C THR A 36 -3.72 4.98 11.43
N ARG A 37 -4.15 5.41 12.61
CA ARG A 37 -4.57 6.79 12.84
C ARG A 37 -3.40 7.75 12.64
N VAL A 38 -2.24 7.51 13.23
CA VAL A 38 -1.04 8.33 13.00
C VAL A 38 -0.69 8.42 11.52
N LEU A 39 -0.78 7.30 10.78
CA LEU A 39 -0.45 7.26 9.36
C LEU A 39 -1.41 8.14 8.52
N VAL A 40 -2.73 8.02 8.75
CA VAL A 40 -3.75 8.88 8.12
C VAL A 40 -3.54 10.35 8.49
N HIS A 41 -3.35 10.59 9.80
CA HIS A 41 -2.84 11.81 10.45
C HIS A 41 -1.76 12.52 9.61
N ARG A 42 -0.65 11.81 9.43
CA ARG A 42 0.57 12.31 8.80
C ARG A 42 0.38 12.58 7.31
N ILE A 43 -0.42 11.77 6.61
CA ILE A 43 -0.73 12.01 5.20
C ILE A 43 -1.52 13.31 5.05
N ALA A 44 -2.58 13.51 5.84
CA ALA A 44 -3.38 14.73 5.77
C ALA A 44 -2.56 15.97 6.14
N TRP A 45 -1.73 15.88 7.19
CA TRP A 45 -0.80 16.95 7.59
C TRP A 45 0.13 17.36 6.43
N ASN A 46 0.74 16.37 5.76
CA ASN A 46 1.61 16.62 4.63
C ASN A 46 0.89 17.27 3.44
N VAL A 47 -0.38 16.95 3.22
CA VAL A 47 -1.17 17.54 2.13
C VAL A 47 -1.60 18.97 2.47
N GLU A 48 -2.24 19.20 3.61
CA GLU A 48 -2.85 20.50 3.92
C GLU A 48 -1.89 21.49 4.57
N ALA A 49 -1.08 21.03 5.53
CA ALA A 49 -0.17 21.91 6.27
C ALA A 49 1.13 22.14 5.49
N MET A 50 1.70 21.08 4.91
CA MET A 50 2.96 21.16 4.14
C MET A 50 2.75 21.44 2.65
N GLY A 51 1.50 21.39 2.15
CA GLY A 51 1.18 21.67 0.76
C GLY A 51 1.69 20.62 -0.23
N LEU A 52 1.96 19.38 0.20
CA LEU A 52 2.39 18.32 -0.70
C LEU A 52 1.26 17.86 -1.61
N ASN A 53 1.60 17.61 -2.88
CA ASN A 53 0.65 17.04 -3.81
C ASN A 53 0.30 15.60 -3.41
N PRO A 54 -0.97 15.23 -3.21
CA PRO A 54 -1.38 13.86 -2.85
C PRO A 54 -0.82 12.78 -3.78
N SER A 55 -0.61 13.09 -5.07
CA SER A 55 -0.04 12.16 -6.05
C SER A 55 1.44 11.81 -5.80
N SER A 56 2.15 12.61 -4.99
CA SER A 56 3.53 12.35 -4.56
C SER A 56 3.63 11.45 -3.32
N ILE A 57 2.50 11.10 -2.71
CA ILE A 57 2.44 10.27 -1.50
C ILE A 57 2.08 8.82 -1.88
N MET A 58 2.85 7.88 -1.34
CA MET A 58 2.57 6.44 -1.41
C MET A 58 2.31 5.88 -0.02
N ALA A 59 1.14 5.28 0.18
CA ALA A 59 0.73 4.60 1.39
C ALA A 59 0.54 3.10 1.08
N VAL A 60 1.34 2.25 1.72
CA VAL A 60 1.37 0.80 1.45
C VAL A 60 1.04 -0.01 2.71
N THR A 61 0.29 -1.09 2.54
CA THR A 61 -0.02 -2.06 3.59
C THR A 61 -0.10 -3.49 3.05
N PHE A 62 -0.34 -4.47 3.91
CA PHE A 62 -0.35 -5.88 3.54
C PHE A 62 -1.71 -6.39 3.06
N THR A 63 -2.82 -5.85 3.58
CA THR A 63 -4.16 -6.39 3.29
C THR A 63 -5.03 -5.39 2.54
N ASN A 64 -5.91 -5.90 1.67
CA ASN A 64 -6.85 -5.07 0.92
C ASN A 64 -7.80 -4.29 1.86
N LYS A 65 -8.25 -4.93 2.95
CA LYS A 65 -9.10 -4.30 3.95
C LYS A 65 -8.41 -3.09 4.59
N ALA A 66 -7.16 -3.24 5.02
CA ALA A 66 -6.42 -2.12 5.61
C ALA A 66 -6.17 -1.00 4.60
N ALA A 67 -5.92 -1.33 3.33
CA ALA A 67 -5.72 -0.34 2.28
C ALA A 67 -6.99 0.48 2.02
N GLN A 68 -8.13 -0.20 1.91
CA GLN A 68 -9.45 0.43 1.73
C GLN A 68 -9.81 1.31 2.94
N GLU A 69 -9.67 0.78 4.16
CA GLU A 69 -9.96 1.52 5.38
C GLU A 69 -9.07 2.76 5.53
N MET A 70 -7.78 2.65 5.23
CA MET A 70 -6.85 3.78 5.24
C MET A 70 -7.25 4.82 4.19
N GLN A 71 -7.58 4.40 2.97
CA GLN A 71 -8.02 5.29 1.90
C GLN A 71 -9.30 6.06 2.29
N SER A 72 -10.31 5.37 2.83
CA SER A 72 -11.56 6.00 3.29
C SER A 72 -11.30 7.04 4.37
N ARG A 73 -10.48 6.71 5.38
CA ARG A 73 -10.15 7.66 6.46
C ARG A 73 -9.38 8.89 5.96
N ILE A 74 -8.50 8.74 4.96
CA ILE A 74 -7.81 9.89 4.35
C ILE A 74 -8.80 10.79 3.60
N GLN A 75 -9.73 10.20 2.85
CA GLN A 75 -10.76 10.94 2.13
C GLN A 75 -11.68 11.72 3.07
N GLU A 76 -12.11 11.07 4.15
CA GLU A 76 -12.90 11.70 5.20
C GLU A 76 -12.14 12.85 5.85
N LEU A 77 -10.86 12.67 6.15
CA LEU A 77 -10.08 13.71 6.82
C LEU A 77 -9.81 14.92 5.92
N LEU A 78 -9.49 14.68 4.64
CA LEU A 78 -9.21 15.75 3.65
C LEU A 78 -10.49 16.34 3.02
N GLN A 79 -11.66 15.80 3.33
CA GLN A 79 -12.95 16.16 2.68
C GLN A 79 -12.86 16.20 1.15
N SER A 80 -12.04 15.32 0.59
CA SER A 80 -11.64 15.32 -0.81
C SER A 80 -11.41 13.89 -1.29
N PRO A 81 -11.74 13.57 -2.55
CA PRO A 81 -11.38 12.28 -3.13
C PRO A 81 -9.87 12.06 -3.03
N ALA A 82 -9.47 10.83 -2.70
CA ALA A 82 -8.04 10.45 -2.67
C ALA A 82 -7.37 10.60 -4.05
N GLY A 83 -8.15 10.79 -5.12
CA GLY A 83 -7.69 11.09 -6.47
C GLY A 83 -6.63 10.10 -6.94
N ASP A 84 -5.50 10.65 -7.38
CA ASP A 84 -4.35 9.91 -7.90
C ASP A 84 -3.37 9.39 -6.83
N MET A 85 -3.67 9.55 -5.53
CA MET A 85 -2.80 9.08 -4.46
C MET A 85 -2.54 7.57 -4.55
N TRP A 86 -1.31 7.16 -4.27
CA TRP A 86 -0.90 5.75 -4.32
C TRP A 86 -1.17 5.08 -2.96
N CYS A 87 -2.43 4.73 -2.70
CA CYS A 87 -2.82 3.99 -1.50
C CYS A 87 -3.22 2.56 -1.88
N GLY A 88 -2.56 1.54 -1.31
CA GLY A 88 -2.81 0.16 -1.71
C GLY A 88 -2.01 -0.90 -0.96
N THR A 89 -2.12 -2.14 -1.43
CA THR A 89 -1.26 -3.23 -0.97
C THR A 89 0.05 -3.27 -1.75
N PHE A 90 1.08 -3.94 -1.22
CA PHE A 90 2.30 -4.21 -1.98
C PHE A 90 2.01 -4.79 -3.37
N HIS A 91 1.20 -5.86 -3.43
CA HIS A 91 0.79 -6.47 -4.69
C HIS A 91 -0.02 -5.52 -5.58
N GLY A 92 -0.98 -4.79 -5.02
CA GLY A 92 -1.82 -3.86 -5.79
C GLY A 92 -1.02 -2.72 -6.42
N LEU A 93 -0.11 -2.11 -5.67
CA LEU A 93 0.74 -1.02 -6.14
C LEU A 93 1.78 -1.52 -7.15
N ALA A 94 2.40 -2.69 -6.92
CA ALA A 94 3.30 -3.32 -7.88
C ALA A 94 2.57 -3.66 -9.19
N HIS A 95 1.37 -4.24 -9.11
CA HIS A 95 0.54 -4.54 -10.28
C HIS A 95 0.14 -3.29 -11.05
N ARG A 96 -0.28 -2.21 -10.37
CA ARG A 96 -0.56 -0.90 -11.00
C ARG A 96 0.67 -0.35 -11.73
N THR A 97 1.85 -0.49 -11.12
CA THR A 97 3.14 -0.08 -11.70
C THR A 97 3.46 -0.88 -12.95
N LEU A 98 3.39 -2.21 -12.88
CA LEU A 98 3.65 -3.10 -14.01
C LEU A 98 2.66 -2.88 -15.17
N LYS A 99 1.38 -2.62 -14.89
CA LYS A 99 0.42 -2.26 -15.94
C LYS A 99 0.77 -0.94 -16.62
N ARG A 100 1.20 0.06 -15.84
CA ARG A 100 1.56 1.38 -16.36
C ARG A 100 2.84 1.35 -17.19
N PHE A 101 3.83 0.56 -16.78
CA PHE A 101 5.16 0.48 -17.40
C PHE A 101 5.43 -0.91 -17.97
N HIS A 102 4.42 -1.51 -18.60
CA HIS A 102 4.51 -2.91 -19.05
C HIS A 102 5.59 -3.09 -20.11
N LYS A 103 5.83 -2.08 -20.98
CA LYS A 103 6.84 -2.15 -22.03
C LYS A 103 8.25 -2.20 -21.45
N GLU A 104 8.52 -1.34 -20.48
CA GLU A 104 9.79 -1.25 -19.76
C GLU A 104 10.03 -2.50 -18.91
N ALA A 105 8.97 -3.12 -18.39
CA ALA A 105 9.03 -4.39 -17.69
C ALA A 105 9.20 -5.61 -18.62
N GLY A 106 9.20 -5.43 -19.95
CA GLY A 106 9.24 -6.54 -20.92
C GLY A 106 7.96 -7.39 -20.94
N LEU A 107 6.83 -6.82 -20.52
CA LEU A 107 5.52 -7.48 -20.43
C LEU A 107 4.58 -7.02 -21.55
N ILE A 108 3.68 -7.92 -21.96
CA ILE A 108 2.52 -7.58 -22.78
C ILE A 108 1.51 -6.77 -21.96
N SER A 109 0.72 -5.88 -22.58
CA SER A 109 -0.20 -5.01 -21.82
C SER A 109 -1.29 -5.77 -21.06
N GLY A 110 -1.67 -6.95 -21.57
CA GLY A 110 -2.71 -7.81 -21.02
C GLY A 110 -2.19 -9.00 -20.23
N PHE A 111 -1.03 -8.88 -19.57
CA PHE A 111 -0.48 -9.99 -18.78
C PHE A 111 -1.48 -10.45 -17.69
N THR A 112 -1.49 -11.75 -17.43
CA THR A 112 -2.36 -12.38 -16.43
C THR A 112 -1.59 -12.63 -15.15
N ILE A 113 -2.23 -12.41 -14.01
CA ILE A 113 -1.70 -12.82 -12.71
C ILE A 113 -2.10 -14.28 -12.50
N LEU A 114 -1.11 -15.14 -12.27
CA LEU A 114 -1.34 -16.54 -11.92
C LEU A 114 -1.61 -16.65 -10.43
N ASP A 115 -2.74 -17.24 -10.07
CA ASP A 115 -3.00 -17.63 -8.69
C ASP A 115 -2.24 -18.92 -8.31
N SER A 116 -2.42 -19.36 -7.07
CA SER A 116 -1.74 -20.57 -6.57
C SER A 116 -2.14 -21.84 -7.33
N ASP A 117 -3.39 -21.93 -7.80
CA ASP A 117 -3.89 -23.11 -8.52
C ASP A 117 -3.36 -23.14 -9.95
N ASP A 118 -3.27 -21.97 -10.60
CA ASP A 118 -2.61 -21.80 -11.89
C ASP A 118 -1.14 -22.19 -11.82
N GLN A 119 -0.42 -21.69 -10.80
CA GLN A 119 0.99 -22.01 -10.57
C GLN A 119 1.17 -23.52 -10.37
N LEU A 120 0.36 -24.15 -9.51
CA LEU A 120 0.44 -25.59 -9.26
C LEU A 120 0.17 -26.41 -10.52
N ARG A 121 -0.82 -26.00 -11.33
CA ARG A 121 -1.12 -26.68 -12.61
C ARG A 121 0.04 -26.59 -13.59
N ILE A 122 0.70 -25.43 -13.69
CA ILE A 122 1.86 -25.24 -14.57
C ILE A 122 3.04 -26.09 -14.09
N ILE A 123 3.34 -26.08 -12.79
CA ILE A 123 4.45 -26.87 -12.22
C ILE A 123 4.23 -28.36 -12.48
N LYS A 124 3.03 -28.90 -12.19
CA LYS A 124 2.68 -30.30 -12.48
C LYS A 124 2.90 -30.68 -13.94
N ARG A 125 2.51 -29.79 -14.85
CA ARG A 125 2.70 -30.02 -16.28
C ARG A 125 4.19 -30.08 -16.65
N LEU A 126 4.99 -29.15 -16.13
CA LEU A 126 6.43 -29.10 -16.40
C LEU A 126 7.18 -30.33 -15.85
N VAL A 127 6.84 -30.78 -14.64
CA VAL A 127 7.41 -32.00 -14.03
C VAL A 127 7.16 -33.22 -14.92
N LYS A 128 5.91 -33.38 -15.37
CA LYS A 128 5.51 -34.47 -16.27
C LYS A 128 6.21 -34.40 -17.64
N GLU A 129 6.27 -33.21 -18.25
CA GLU A 129 6.95 -33.00 -19.54
C GLU A 129 8.46 -33.25 -19.45
N ALA A 130 9.07 -33.01 -18.29
CA ALA A 130 10.49 -33.30 -18.03
C ALA A 130 10.77 -34.78 -17.69
N GLY A 131 9.74 -35.62 -17.55
CA GLY A 131 9.88 -37.03 -17.16
C GLY A 131 10.42 -37.22 -15.74
N LEU A 132 10.23 -36.22 -14.87
CA LEU A 132 10.64 -36.29 -13.47
C LEU A 132 9.68 -37.18 -12.69
N ASP A 133 10.22 -37.94 -11.74
CA ASP A 133 9.42 -38.79 -10.87
C ASP A 133 8.64 -37.95 -9.85
N ASP A 134 7.32 -38.10 -9.84
CA ASP A 134 6.40 -37.34 -8.97
C ASP A 134 6.64 -37.59 -7.47
N GLY A 135 7.23 -38.73 -7.10
CA GLY A 135 7.56 -39.06 -5.71
C GLY A 135 8.85 -38.40 -5.24
N ALA A 136 9.83 -38.26 -6.12
CA ALA A 136 11.06 -37.51 -5.87
C ALA A 136 10.89 -35.99 -5.99
N TRP A 137 9.92 -35.53 -6.79
CA TRP A 137 9.67 -34.11 -7.09
C TRP A 137 8.17 -33.76 -6.93
N PRO A 138 7.64 -33.78 -5.70
CA PRO A 138 6.26 -33.39 -5.47
C PRO A 138 6.04 -31.90 -5.80
N PRO A 139 4.98 -31.56 -6.54
CA PRO A 139 4.65 -30.20 -6.95
C PRO A 139 4.03 -29.36 -5.83
#